data_AF-A0A0N4ZJK3-F1
#
_entry.id   AF-A0A0N4ZJK3-F1
#
_cell.length_a   1.000
_cell.length_b   1.000
_cell.length_c   1.000
_cell.angle_alpha   90.00
_cell.angle_beta   90.00
_cell.angle_gamma   90.00
#
_symmetry.space_group_name_H-M   'P 1'
#
loop_
_entity.id
_entity.type
_entity.pdbx_description
1 polymer ?
#
loop_
_entity_poly.entity_id
_entity_poly.type
_entity_poly.pdbx_seq_one_letter_code
_entity_poly.pdbx_strand_id
1 'polypeptide(L)'
;LAEMIAPEGSAGTPGVIVPRKTIGEARRLLEDAGENVDLQVSPQKIRLDFNGAALTSKVIDGSFPDYSRVIPQGNDRIMLVDNKLFAKAVDRVATISAEKSRSVRMAIEPGKIILTVRNMEAGQAVEEL
;
A
#
# COMPACT_ATOMS: atom_id res chain seq x y z
N LEU A 1 2.59 6.57 3.27
CA LEU A 1 1.22 7.03 3.61
C LEU A 1 0.93 8.23 2.73
N ALA A 2 -0.30 8.43 2.28
CA ALA A 2 -0.61 9.68 1.58
C ALA A 2 -0.48 10.81 2.60
N GLU A 3 0.63 11.56 2.54
CA GLU A 3 0.84 12.78 3.32
C GLU A 3 0.08 13.91 2.64
N MET A 4 -1.24 13.78 2.57
CA MET A 4 -2.12 14.83 2.10
C MET A 4 -2.84 15.42 3.30
N ILE A 5 -2.94 16.75 3.32
CA ILE A 5 -3.71 17.48 4.33
C ILE A 5 -5.17 17.03 4.18
N ALA A 6 -5.82 16.77 5.32
CA ALA A 6 -7.22 16.39 5.32
C ALA A 6 -8.06 17.53 4.69
N PRO A 7 -9.05 17.21 3.83
CA PRO A 7 -9.84 18.22 3.13
C PRO A 7 -10.62 19.10 4.11
N GLU A 8 -10.91 20.33 3.70
CA GLU A 8 -11.74 21.24 4.49
C GLU A 8 -13.09 20.58 4.83
N GLY A 9 -13.53 20.73 6.10
CA GLY A 9 -14.74 20.08 6.60
C GLY A 9 -14.54 18.66 7.16
N SER A 10 -13.34 18.08 7.08
CA SER A 10 -13.06 16.78 7.70
C SER A 10 -12.90 16.82 9.22
N ALA A 11 -12.77 18.02 9.81
CA ALA A 11 -12.57 18.21 11.23
C ALA A 11 -13.75 17.64 12.03
N GLY A 12 -13.45 16.70 12.94
CA GLY A 12 -14.46 16.03 13.77
C GLY A 12 -15.15 14.84 13.11
N THR A 13 -14.83 14.49 11.86
CA THR A 13 -15.33 13.25 11.25
C THR A 13 -14.71 12.02 11.93
N PRO A 14 -15.50 10.96 12.19
CA PRO A 14 -14.97 9.73 12.78
C PRO A 14 -14.06 9.00 11.79
N GLY A 15 -12.98 8.40 12.29
CA GLY A 15 -12.21 7.42 11.52
C GLY A 15 -13.08 6.20 11.20
N VAL A 16 -13.16 5.82 9.93
CA VAL A 16 -13.98 4.69 9.46
C VAL A 16 -13.16 3.68 8.68
N ILE A 17 -13.54 2.42 8.75
CA ILE A 17 -12.91 1.33 8.01
C ILE A 17 -13.79 1.01 6.79
N VAL A 18 -13.31 1.33 5.59
CA VAL A 18 -14.08 1.12 4.36
C VAL A 18 -13.82 -0.29 3.80
N PRO A 19 -14.86 -1.08 3.46
CA PRO A 19 -14.66 -2.39 2.84
C PRO A 19 -13.85 -2.32 1.55
N ARG A 20 -12.93 -3.29 1.34
CA ARG A 20 -12.08 -3.36 0.14
C ARG A 20 -12.87 -3.29 -1.17
N LYS A 21 -14.03 -3.95 -1.24
CA LYS A 21 -14.91 -3.90 -2.41
C LYS A 21 -15.42 -2.48 -2.68
N THR A 22 -15.82 -1.76 -1.65
CA THR A 22 -16.28 -0.37 -1.75
C THR A 22 -15.19 0.55 -2.27
N ILE A 23 -13.94 0.38 -1.81
CA ILE A 23 -12.79 1.11 -2.35
C ILE A 23 -12.58 0.82 -3.84
N GLY A 24 -12.71 -0.45 -4.26
CA GLY A 24 -12.62 -0.83 -5.67
C GLY A 24 -13.68 -0.14 -6.54
N GLU A 25 -14.94 -0.17 -6.11
CA GLU A 25 -16.04 0.51 -6.83
C GLU A 25 -15.88 2.03 -6.83
N ALA A 26 -15.49 2.63 -5.71
CA ALA A 26 -15.22 4.07 -5.62
C ALA A 26 -14.13 4.47 -6.62
N ARG A 27 -13.03 3.71 -6.69
CA ARG A 27 -11.94 3.94 -7.64
C ARG A 27 -12.41 3.87 -9.09
N ARG A 28 -13.29 2.93 -9.42
CA ARG A 28 -13.87 2.81 -10.77
C ARG A 28 -14.73 4.02 -11.12
N LEU A 29 -15.53 4.51 -10.17
CA LEU A 29 -16.38 5.69 -10.36
C LEU A 29 -15.59 7.01 -10.39
N LEU A 30 -14.39 7.04 -9.80
CA LEU A 30 -13.48 8.19 -9.86
C LEU A 30 -12.92 8.46 -11.26
N GLU A 31 -12.85 7.45 -12.14
CA GLU A 31 -12.32 7.62 -13.51
C GLU A 31 -13.20 8.58 -14.35
N ASP A 32 -14.50 8.58 -14.09
CA ASP A 32 -15.50 9.43 -14.75
C ASP A 32 -15.94 10.62 -13.86
N ALA A 33 -15.34 10.75 -12.66
CA ALA A 33 -15.65 11.86 -11.77
C ALA A 33 -15.06 13.15 -12.32
N GLY A 34 -15.76 14.27 -12.09
CA GLY A 34 -15.22 15.60 -12.37
C GLY A 34 -14.09 15.96 -11.41
N GLU A 35 -13.84 17.26 -11.22
CA GLU A 35 -12.74 17.73 -10.38
C GLU A 35 -12.90 17.38 -8.89
N ASN A 36 -14.15 17.27 -8.40
CA ASN A 36 -14.47 17.07 -6.99
C ASN A 36 -15.39 15.87 -6.78
N VAL A 37 -15.25 15.23 -5.62
CA VAL A 37 -16.13 14.18 -5.11
C VAL A 37 -16.52 14.55 -3.69
N ASP A 38 -17.82 14.59 -3.44
CA ASP A 38 -18.31 14.88 -2.10
C ASP A 38 -18.25 13.62 -1.24
N LEU A 39 -17.69 13.76 -0.04
CA LEU A 39 -17.53 12.67 0.91
C LEU A 39 -18.34 12.94 2.16
N GLN A 40 -19.23 12.01 2.50
CA GLN A 40 -20.01 12.05 3.73
C GLN A 40 -19.71 10.82 4.56
N VAL A 41 -19.41 11.03 5.85
CA VAL A 41 -18.99 9.98 6.76
C VAL A 41 -19.87 9.99 8.01
N SER A 42 -20.38 8.82 8.38
CA SER A 42 -20.97 8.55 9.67
C SER A 42 -20.31 7.30 10.30
N PRO A 43 -20.51 7.05 11.60
CA PRO A 43 -19.94 5.86 12.23
C PRO A 43 -20.44 4.52 11.66
N GLN A 44 -21.52 4.52 10.86
CA GLN A 44 -22.09 3.30 10.28
C GLN A 44 -22.03 3.25 8.75
N LYS A 45 -21.87 4.41 8.08
CA LYS A 45 -21.93 4.50 6.62
C LYS A 45 -20.94 5.52 6.08
N ILE A 46 -20.51 5.27 4.86
CA ILE A 46 -19.77 6.22 4.03
C ILE A 46 -20.56 6.41 2.74
N ARG A 47 -20.61 7.65 2.26
CA ARG A 47 -21.22 8.00 0.99
C ARG A 47 -20.26 8.87 0.19
N LEU A 48 -20.09 8.51 -1.07
CA LEU A 48 -19.34 9.27 -2.06
C LEU A 48 -20.33 9.70 -3.15
N ASP A 49 -20.43 11.00 -3.39
CA ASP A 49 -21.21 11.54 -4.49
C ASP A 49 -20.26 12.01 -5.59
N PHE A 50 -20.45 11.42 -6.77
CA PHE A 50 -19.74 11.69 -8.01
C PHE A 50 -20.69 12.45 -8.95
N ASN A 51 -20.16 13.05 -10.02
CA ASN A 51 -20.97 13.79 -10.98
C ASN A 51 -22.02 12.88 -11.68
N GLY A 52 -23.24 12.82 -11.15
CA GLY A 52 -24.34 12.00 -11.66
C GLY A 52 -24.43 10.58 -11.08
N ALA A 53 -23.58 10.20 -10.11
CA ALA A 53 -23.62 8.89 -9.47
C ALA A 53 -23.36 8.99 -7.96
N ALA A 54 -23.87 8.05 -7.17
CA ALA A 54 -23.62 8.00 -5.73
C ALA A 54 -23.30 6.58 -5.29
N LEU A 55 -22.27 6.43 -4.46
CA LEU A 55 -21.89 5.16 -3.83
C LEU A 55 -22.08 5.28 -2.32
N THR A 56 -23.04 4.54 -1.77
CA THR A 56 -23.23 4.41 -0.32
C THR A 56 -22.84 3.01 0.13
N SER A 57 -22.05 2.91 1.20
CA SER A 57 -21.64 1.63 1.78
C SER A 57 -21.69 1.65 3.30
N LYS A 58 -21.84 0.46 3.90
CA LYS A 58 -21.59 0.26 5.33
C LYS A 58 -20.09 0.33 5.58
N VAL A 59 -19.71 0.82 6.75
CA VAL A 59 -18.33 0.71 7.24
C VAL A 59 -18.15 -0.63 7.97
N ILE A 60 -16.92 -1.11 8.05
CA ILE A 60 -16.59 -2.29 8.87
C ILE A 60 -16.63 -1.87 10.33
N ASP A 61 -17.37 -2.62 11.14
CA ASP A 61 -17.41 -2.42 12.59
C ASP A 61 -16.12 -2.95 13.24
N GLY A 62 -15.54 -2.16 14.12
CA GLY A 62 -14.29 -2.46 14.79
C GLY A 62 -13.34 -1.27 14.89
N SER A 63 -12.36 -1.40 15.79
CA SER A 63 -11.28 -0.43 15.92
C SER A 63 -10.14 -0.79 14.97
N PHE A 64 -9.70 0.17 14.16
CA PHE A 64 -8.51 -0.02 13.36
C PHE A 64 -7.29 -0.08 14.30
N PRO A 65 -6.35 -1.02 14.11
CA PRO A 65 -5.16 -1.10 14.95
C PRO A 65 -4.39 0.22 14.98
N ASP A 66 -3.72 0.51 16.09
CA ASP A 66 -2.80 1.64 16.22
C ASP A 66 -1.56 1.41 15.34
N TYR A 67 -1.69 1.69 14.04
CA TYR A 67 -0.66 1.45 13.03
C TYR A 67 0.58 2.31 13.26
N SER A 68 0.47 3.43 13.98
CA SER A 68 1.60 4.28 14.34
C SER A 68 2.66 3.51 15.13
N ARG A 69 2.25 2.49 15.90
CA ARG A 69 3.17 1.64 16.69
C ARG A 69 4.04 0.73 15.84
N VAL A 70 3.65 0.42 14.60
CA VAL A 70 4.43 -0.42 13.70
C VAL A 70 5.27 0.38 12.70
N ILE A 71 5.15 1.72 12.70
CA ILE A 71 5.98 2.60 11.88
C ILE A 71 7.27 2.93 12.65
N PRO A 72 8.44 2.42 12.23
CA PRO A 72 9.69 2.67 12.92
C PRO A 72 10.09 4.16 12.85
N GLN A 73 10.32 4.79 13.99
CA GLN A 73 10.67 6.22 14.11
C GLN A 73 12.18 6.49 14.18
N GLY A 74 12.99 5.45 14.42
CA GLY A 74 14.42 5.58 14.76
C GLY A 74 15.34 4.80 13.84
N ASN A 75 14.97 4.61 12.57
CA ASN A 75 15.85 3.93 11.62
C ASN A 75 17.07 4.83 11.31
N ASP A 76 18.23 4.43 11.82
CA ASP A 76 19.52 5.10 11.63
C ASP A 76 20.23 4.67 10.33
N ARG A 77 19.79 3.56 9.72
CA ARG A 77 20.32 3.04 8.46
C ARG A 77 19.44 3.46 7.29
N ILE A 78 19.92 4.47 6.56
CA ILE A 78 19.27 4.99 5.36
C ILE A 78 20.02 4.52 4.13
N MET A 79 19.29 4.00 3.15
CA MET A 79 19.84 3.54 1.87
C MET A 79 18.96 4.08 0.74
N LEU A 80 19.58 4.77 -0.20
CA LEU A 80 18.93 5.29 -1.40
C LEU A 80 19.18 4.32 -2.55
N VAL A 81 18.12 3.94 -3.26
CA VAL A 81 18.18 3.04 -4.40
C VAL A 81 17.33 3.57 -5.55
N ASP A 82 17.70 3.25 -6.78
CA ASP A 82 16.79 3.44 -7.90
C ASP A 82 15.64 2.43 -7.79
N ASN A 83 14.43 2.96 -7.59
CA ASN A 83 13.22 2.15 -7.38
C ASN A 83 12.94 1.18 -8.54
N LYS A 84 13.15 1.61 -9.80
CA LYS A 84 12.86 0.78 -10.98
C LYS A 84 13.89 -0.32 -11.14
N LEU A 85 15.17 0.00 -10.93
CA LEU A 85 16.26 -0.97 -11.00
C LEU A 85 16.10 -2.02 -9.89
N PHE A 86 15.87 -1.58 -8.66
CA PHE A 86 15.68 -2.46 -7.51
C PHE A 86 14.46 -3.37 -7.67
N ALA A 87 13.31 -2.83 -8.09
CA ALA A 87 12.10 -3.61 -8.32
C ALA A 87 12.31 -4.71 -9.38
N LYS A 88 13.00 -4.38 -10.48
CA LYS A 88 13.31 -5.36 -11.53
C LYS A 88 14.27 -6.44 -11.04
N ALA A 89 15.25 -6.11 -10.20
CA ALA A 89 16.17 -7.10 -9.65
C ALA A 89 15.46 -8.05 -8.69
N VAL A 90 14.59 -7.53 -7.81
CA VAL A 90 13.74 -8.32 -6.92
C VAL A 90 12.87 -9.30 -7.72
N ASP A 91 12.23 -8.84 -8.80
CA ASP A 91 11.39 -9.69 -9.66
C ASP A 91 12.20 -10.81 -10.34
N ARG A 92 13.39 -10.49 -10.87
CA ARG A 92 14.31 -11.49 -11.45
C ARG A 92 14.72 -12.56 -10.45
N VAL A 93 15.21 -12.18 -9.27
CA VAL A 93 15.65 -13.17 -8.27
C VAL A 93 14.48 -13.97 -7.70
N ALA A 94 13.29 -13.35 -7.57
CA ALA A 94 12.09 -14.02 -7.06
C ALA A 94 11.49 -15.03 -8.05
N THR A 95 11.80 -14.93 -9.34
CA THR A 95 11.31 -15.85 -10.40
C THR A 95 11.74 -17.30 -10.14
N ILE A 96 12.89 -17.52 -9.50
CA ILE A 96 13.40 -18.86 -9.19
C ILE A 96 12.56 -19.55 -8.08
N SER A 97 11.81 -18.80 -7.26
CA SER A 97 10.99 -19.37 -6.19
C SER A 97 9.60 -19.79 -6.69
N ALA A 98 9.34 -21.10 -6.69
CA ALA A 98 8.04 -21.69 -6.99
C ALA A 98 7.12 -21.77 -5.75
N GLU A 99 7.63 -21.42 -4.57
CA GLU A 99 6.87 -21.49 -3.32
C GLU A 99 5.93 -20.30 -3.14
N LYS A 100 4.88 -20.50 -2.33
CA LYS A 100 3.96 -19.43 -1.92
C LYS A 100 4.67 -18.32 -1.13
N SER A 101 5.80 -18.62 -0.50
CA SER A 101 6.62 -17.66 0.26
C SER A 101 7.92 -17.36 -0.49
N ARG A 102 7.97 -16.22 -1.17
CA ARG A 102 9.13 -15.76 -1.95
C ARG A 102 10.05 -14.88 -1.11
N SER A 103 10.70 -15.46 -0.10
CA SER A 103 11.63 -14.73 0.76
C SER A 103 12.88 -14.31 -0.01
N VAL A 104 13.16 -13.00 -0.06
CA VAL A 104 14.39 -12.44 -0.63
C VAL A 104 15.32 -12.02 0.50
N ARG A 105 16.53 -12.58 0.54
CA ARG A 105 17.59 -12.13 1.44
C ARG A 105 18.29 -10.92 0.82
N MET A 106 18.43 -9.85 1.59
CA MET A 106 19.17 -8.65 1.21
C MET A 106 20.43 -8.57 2.07
N ALA A 107 21.61 -8.64 1.46
CA ALA A 107 22.86 -8.27 2.10
C ALA A 107 23.24 -6.87 1.64
N ILE A 108 23.37 -5.94 2.60
CA ILE A 108 23.61 -4.53 2.35
C ILE A 108 25.05 -4.22 2.74
N GLU A 109 25.81 -3.67 1.79
CA GLU A 109 27.20 -3.26 1.96
C GLU A 109 27.35 -1.80 1.48
N PRO A 110 28.42 -1.09 1.86
CA PRO A 110 28.65 0.26 1.38
C PRO A 110 28.64 0.33 -0.17
N GLY A 111 27.65 1.03 -0.71
CA GLY A 111 27.51 1.25 -2.15
C GLY A 111 26.88 0.10 -2.94
N LYS A 112 26.44 -0.99 -2.30
CA LYS A 112 25.81 -2.10 -3.01
C LYS A 112 24.82 -2.94 -2.19
N ILE A 113 23.94 -3.65 -2.89
CA ILE A 113 22.99 -4.61 -2.33
C ILE A 113 23.08 -5.92 -3.09
N ILE A 114 23.24 -7.02 -2.35
CA ILE A 114 23.20 -8.36 -2.90
C ILE A 114 21.86 -9.00 -2.54
N LEU A 115 21.04 -9.26 -3.55
CA LEU A 115 19.77 -9.97 -3.44
C LEU A 115 20.01 -11.46 -3.63
N THR A 116 19.44 -12.29 -2.76
CA THR A 116 19.56 -13.75 -2.87
C THR A 116 18.22 -14.42 -2.62
N VAL A 117 17.84 -15.33 -3.51
CA VAL A 117 16.68 -16.21 -3.36
C VAL A 117 17.16 -17.65 -3.49
N ARG A 118 16.66 -18.52 -2.61
CA ARG A 118 16.92 -19.95 -2.65
C ARG A 118 15.60 -20.70 -2.82
N ASN A 119 15.60 -21.66 -3.72
CA ASN A 119 14.54 -22.64 -3.92
C ASN A 119 15.17 -24.03 -3.73
N MET A 120 14.51 -24.91 -2.96
CA MET A 120 15.01 -26.26 -2.71
C MET A 120 15.08 -27.12 -3.97
N GLU A 121 14.26 -26.84 -4.99
CA GLU A 121 14.16 -27.60 -6.24
C GLU A 121 14.87 -26.90 -7.41
N ALA A 122 14.72 -25.58 -7.53
CA ALA A 122 15.18 -24.80 -8.69
C ALA A 122 16.54 -24.11 -8.51
N GLY A 123 17.19 -24.26 -7.35
CA GLY A 123 18.52 -23.70 -7.08
C GLY A 123 18.50 -22.29 -6.48
N GLN A 124 19.51 -21.48 -6.81
CA GLN A 124 19.75 -20.17 -6.19
C GLN A 124 19.83 -19.06 -7.25
N ALA A 125 19.17 -17.94 -6.99
CA ALA A 125 19.36 -16.67 -7.71
C ALA A 125 20.20 -15.71 -6.87
N VAL A 126 21.14 -15.01 -7.50
CA VAL A 126 21.91 -13.92 -6.88
C VAL A 126 21.98 -12.75 -7.85
N GLU A 127 21.75 -11.55 -7.35
CA GLU A 127 21.93 -10.33 -8.13
C GLU A 127 22.53 -9.22 -7.26
N GLU A 128 23.47 -8.46 -7.82
CA GLU A 128 24.13 -7.33 -7.18
C GLU A 128 23.65 -6.02 -7.84
N LEU A 129 23.36 -5.02 -7.00
CA LEU A 129 22.97 -3.66 -7.37
C LEU A 129 23.88 -2.64 -6.72
#